data_AF-A0AAU4M940-F1
#
_entry.id   AF-A0AAU4M940-F1
#
_cell.length_a   1.000
_cell.length_b   1.000
_cell.length_c   1.000
_cell.angle_alpha   90.00
_cell.angle_beta   90.00
_cell.angle_gamma   90.00
#
_symmetry.space_group_name_H-M   'P 1'
#
loop_
_entity.id
_entity.type
_entity.pdbx_description
1 polymer ?
#
loop_
_entity_poly.entity_id
_entity_poly.type
_entity_poly.pdbx_seq_one_letter_code
_entity_poly.pdbx_strand_id
1 'polypeptide(L)'
;MHILEVLNLLSAGLLAGAEFVVRFGVRSSIGALDPEPSILLRQALIRRLRRVVPALYLPTLLTGLAVTIRYGGGTGLAVRCAAMAAVLVWTVTTFAGTVPINATILDEWRADAPPAGWRATVRRWERLDTIRTVAAMVAFVLFLIAADLRLP
;
A
#
# COMPACT_ATOMS: atom_id res chain seq x y z
N MET A 1 18.29 18.66 3.42
CA MET A 1 17.23 17.88 2.75
C MET A 1 16.59 18.73 1.67
N HIS A 2 16.57 18.29 0.42
CA HIS A 2 15.92 19.03 -0.67
C HIS A 2 14.40 18.82 -0.66
N ILE A 3 13.62 19.80 -1.14
CA ILE A 3 12.15 19.73 -1.17
C ILE A 3 11.63 18.43 -1.81
N LEU A 4 12.30 17.94 -2.85
CA LEU A 4 11.94 16.69 -3.52
C LEU A 4 12.05 15.46 -2.60
N GLU A 5 13.05 15.42 -1.72
CA GLU A 5 13.20 14.32 -0.74
C GLU A 5 12.15 14.41 0.35
N VAL A 6 11.85 15.62 0.83
CA VAL A 6 10.78 15.87 1.80
C VAL A 6 9.46 15.38 1.24
N LEU A 7 9.14 15.72 -0.02
CA LEU A 7 7.92 15.24 -0.69
C LEU A 7 7.91 13.71 -0.85
N ASN A 8 9.05 13.10 -1.19
CA ASN A 8 9.17 11.65 -1.28
C ASN A 8 8.91 10.96 0.06
N LEU A 9 9.57 11.42 1.13
CA LEU A 9 9.41 10.85 2.46
C LEU A 9 8.02 11.08 3.04
N LEU A 10 7.45 12.26 2.83
CA LEU A 10 6.08 12.56 3.25
C LEU A 10 5.09 11.61 2.55
N SER A 11 5.20 11.48 1.23
CA SER A 11 4.29 10.62 0.45
C SER A 11 4.45 9.14 0.80
N ALA A 12 5.69 8.65 0.85
CA ALA A 12 6.02 7.27 1.20
C ALA A 12 5.59 6.94 2.64
N GLY A 13 5.80 7.86 3.57
CA GLY A 13 5.38 7.74 4.97
C GLY A 13 3.86 7.68 5.12
N LEU A 14 3.13 8.54 4.39
CA LEU A 14 1.66 8.49 4.36
C LEU A 14 1.14 7.19 3.75
N LEU A 15 1.74 6.71 2.66
CA LEU A 15 1.37 5.44 2.04
C LEU A 15 1.62 4.27 3.01
N ALA A 16 2.82 4.19 3.61
CA ALA A 16 3.17 3.15 4.57
C ALA A 16 2.28 3.19 5.81
N GLY A 17 1.99 4.38 6.34
CA GLY A 17 1.09 4.57 7.48
C GLY A 17 -0.35 4.15 7.17
N ALA A 18 -0.85 4.48 5.98
CA ALA A 18 -2.18 4.05 5.54
C ALA A 18 -2.29 2.52 5.45
N GLU A 19 -1.30 1.85 4.83
CA GLU A 19 -1.27 0.38 4.76
C GLU A 19 -1.16 -0.25 6.16
N PHE A 20 -0.29 0.29 7.03
CA PHE A 20 -0.12 -0.19 8.40
C PHE A 20 -1.42 -0.12 9.20
N VAL A 21 -2.10 1.04 9.22
CA VAL A 21 -3.35 1.22 9.96
C VAL A 21 -4.45 0.31 9.39
N VAL A 22 -4.55 0.17 8.08
CA VAL A 22 -5.52 -0.74 7.46
C VAL A 22 -5.26 -2.19 7.88
N ARG A 23 -4.00 -2.63 7.84
CA ARG A 23 -3.63 -4.02 8.11
C ARG A 23 -3.72 -4.43 9.57
N PHE A 24 -3.35 -3.54 10.49
CA PHE A 24 -3.22 -3.86 11.92
C PHE A 24 -4.34 -3.24 12.78
N GLY A 25 -4.89 -2.09 12.41
CA GLY A 25 -5.95 -1.42 13.17
C GLY A 25 -7.36 -1.75 12.66
N VAL A 26 -7.58 -1.59 11.36
CA VAL A 26 -8.93 -1.72 10.77
C VAL A 26 -9.30 -3.19 10.57
N ARG A 27 -8.38 -4.02 10.09
CA ARG A 27 -8.64 -5.43 9.75
C ARG A 27 -9.06 -6.30 10.93
N SER A 28 -8.38 -6.18 12.06
CA SER A 28 -8.72 -6.90 13.30
C SER A 28 -10.16 -6.62 13.72
N SER A 29 -10.56 -5.35 13.65
CA SER A 29 -11.92 -4.90 13.95
C SER A 29 -12.97 -5.53 13.02
N ILE A 30 -12.70 -5.64 11.72
CA ILE A 30 -13.66 -6.26 10.78
C ILE A 30 -13.79 -7.77 11.02
N GLY A 31 -12.70 -8.44 11.42
CA GLY A 31 -12.71 -9.89 11.66
C GLY A 31 -13.58 -10.32 12.84
N ALA A 32 -13.88 -9.41 13.76
CA ALA A 32 -14.73 -9.63 14.93
C ALA A 32 -16.24 -9.46 14.65
N LEU A 33 -16.60 -8.94 13.46
CA LEU A 33 -17.99 -8.69 13.09
C LEU A 33 -18.67 -9.95 12.53
N ASP A 34 -19.99 -9.99 12.66
CA ASP A 34 -20.85 -10.92 11.92
C ASP A 34 -20.66 -10.76 10.41
N PRO A 35 -20.97 -11.80 9.60
CA PRO A 35 -20.67 -11.82 8.17
C PRO A 35 -21.18 -10.59 7.41
N GLU A 36 -22.45 -10.22 7.56
CA GLU A 36 -23.07 -9.11 6.84
C GLU A 36 -22.43 -7.74 7.20
N PRO A 37 -22.34 -7.32 8.47
CA PRO A 37 -21.63 -6.09 8.85
C PRO A 37 -20.17 -6.08 8.39
N SER A 38 -19.48 -7.23 8.42
CA SER A 38 -18.10 -7.34 7.97
C SER A 38 -17.95 -7.02 6.47
N ILE A 39 -18.92 -7.43 5.64
CA ILE A 39 -18.92 -7.20 4.20
C ILE A 39 -19.31 -5.75 3.90
N LEU A 40 -20.33 -5.21 4.57
CA LEU A 40 -20.72 -3.80 4.42
C LEU A 40 -19.56 -2.85 4.72
N LEU A 41 -18.86 -3.07 5.84
CA LEU A 41 -17.69 -2.28 6.20
C LEU A 41 -16.55 -2.43 5.19
N ARG A 42 -16.31 -3.65 4.68
CA ARG A 42 -15.33 -3.88 3.60
C ARG A 42 -15.66 -3.09 2.35
N GLN A 43 -16.90 -3.17 1.86
CA GLN A 43 -17.31 -2.44 0.67
C GLN A 43 -17.20 -0.91 0.87
N ALA A 44 -17.59 -0.40 2.05
CA ALA A 44 -17.43 1.01 2.39
C ALA A 44 -15.95 1.45 2.35
N LEU A 45 -15.06 0.66 2.96
CA LEU A 45 -13.62 0.92 2.93
C LEU A 45 -13.05 0.85 1.52
N ILE A 46 -13.40 -0.16 0.71
CA ILE A 46 -12.92 -0.29 -0.67
C ILE A 46 -13.32 0.95 -1.49
N ARG A 47 -14.56 1.42 -1.38
CA ARG A 47 -15.03 2.63 -2.11
C ARG A 47 -14.26 3.90 -1.73
N ARG A 48 -13.80 4.02 -0.48
CA ARG A 48 -13.00 5.16 -0.01
C ARG A 48 -11.53 5.00 -0.42
N LEU A 49 -10.94 3.85 -0.09
CA LEU A 49 -9.51 3.59 -0.27
C LEU A 49 -9.10 3.46 -1.74
N ARG A 50 -10.01 3.05 -2.63
CA ARG A 50 -9.75 3.08 -4.09
C ARG A 50 -9.46 4.48 -4.64
N ARG A 51 -9.77 5.55 -3.89
CA ARG A 51 -9.43 6.94 -4.24
C ARG A 51 -8.24 7.47 -3.44
N VAL A 52 -8.21 7.20 -2.13
CA VAL A 52 -7.15 7.70 -1.24
C VAL A 52 -5.80 7.05 -1.56
N VAL A 53 -5.76 5.73 -1.74
CA VAL A 53 -4.50 5.00 -1.94
C VAL A 53 -3.76 5.44 -3.22
N PRO A 54 -4.41 5.58 -4.40
CA PRO A 54 -3.74 6.14 -5.58
C PRO A 54 -3.19 7.56 -5.38
N ALA A 55 -3.89 8.40 -4.61
CA ALA A 55 -3.44 9.76 -4.30
C ALA A 55 -2.18 9.81 -3.42
N LEU A 56 -1.90 8.75 -2.65
CA LEU A 56 -0.65 8.59 -1.89
C LEU A 56 0.43 7.88 -2.71
N TYR A 57 0.03 6.88 -3.48
CA TYR A 57 0.92 6.08 -4.32
C TYR A 57 1.57 6.87 -5.44
N LEU A 58 0.80 7.66 -6.20
CA LEU A 58 1.34 8.39 -7.36
C LEU A 58 2.46 9.37 -6.96
N PRO A 59 2.29 10.24 -5.94
CA PRO A 59 3.38 11.07 -5.46
C PRO A 59 4.59 10.26 -4.99
N THR A 60 4.38 9.16 -4.25
CA THR A 60 5.46 8.26 -3.80
C THR A 60 6.27 7.71 -4.97
N LEU A 61 5.60 7.20 -6.00
CA LEU A 61 6.26 6.65 -7.19
C LEU A 61 7.04 7.73 -7.95
N LEU A 62 6.39 8.87 -8.24
CA LEU A 62 6.96 9.91 -9.09
C LEU A 62 8.14 10.60 -8.41
N THR A 63 8.00 10.94 -7.13
CA THR A 63 9.09 11.56 -6.37
C THR A 63 10.21 10.56 -6.07
N GLY A 64 9.90 9.29 -5.79
CA GLY A 64 10.90 8.23 -5.64
C GLY A 64 11.74 8.03 -6.91
N LEU A 65 11.10 8.01 -8.09
CA LEU A 65 11.79 7.95 -9.36
C LEU A 65 12.65 9.20 -9.59
N ALA A 66 12.10 10.39 -9.34
CA ALA A 66 12.81 11.65 -9.51
C ALA A 66 14.05 11.75 -8.61
N VAL A 67 13.96 11.36 -7.33
CA VAL A 67 15.12 11.30 -6.42
C VAL A 67 16.11 10.23 -6.88
N THR A 68 15.66 9.09 -7.38
CA THR A 68 16.57 8.05 -7.89
C THR A 68 17.37 8.55 -9.09
N ILE A 69 16.70 9.19 -10.07
CA ILE A 69 17.33 9.72 -11.29
C ILE A 69 18.23 10.91 -10.98
N ARG A 70 17.70 11.91 -10.26
CA ARG A 70 18.41 13.18 -9.97
C ARG A 70 19.76 12.94 -9.30
N TYR A 71 19.90 11.81 -8.63
CA TYR A 71 21.03 11.50 -7.80
C TYR A 71 21.61 10.10 -8.02
N GLY A 72 21.44 9.57 -9.24
CA GLY A 72 22.15 8.39 -9.68
C GLY A 72 23.65 8.67 -9.69
N GLY A 73 24.42 7.96 -8.86
CA GLY A 73 25.89 8.08 -8.82
C GLY A 73 26.51 8.21 -7.42
N GLY A 74 25.71 8.41 -6.36
CA GLY A 74 26.20 8.44 -4.97
C GLY A 74 26.01 7.13 -4.20
N THR A 75 26.57 7.06 -2.99
CA THR A 75 26.46 5.93 -2.03
C THR A 75 25.03 5.46 -1.79
N GLY A 76 24.04 6.35 -1.86
CA GLY A 76 22.61 6.03 -1.69
C GLY A 76 21.90 5.41 -2.91
N LEU A 77 22.55 5.22 -4.06
CA LEU A 77 21.88 4.74 -5.28
C LEU A 77 21.30 3.32 -5.09
N ALA A 78 22.10 2.38 -4.59
CA ALA A 78 21.65 0.99 -4.40
C ALA A 78 20.42 0.92 -3.46
N VAL A 79 20.42 1.73 -2.39
CA VAL A 79 19.31 1.82 -1.44
C VAL A 79 18.04 2.38 -2.09
N ARG A 80 18.17 3.40 -2.95
CA ARG A 80 17.02 3.95 -3.71
C ARG A 80 16.48 2.96 -4.73
N CYS A 81 17.34 2.23 -5.42
CA CYS A 81 16.90 1.15 -6.32
C CYS A 81 16.14 0.06 -5.56
N ALA A 82 16.62 -0.34 -4.38
CA ALA A 82 15.90 -1.27 -3.51
C ALA A 82 14.56 -0.71 -3.03
N ALA A 83 14.49 0.58 -2.68
CA ALA A 83 13.23 1.25 -2.33
C ALA A 83 12.24 1.22 -3.49
N MET A 84 12.68 1.53 -4.71
CA MET A 84 11.86 1.48 -5.92
C MET A 84 11.43 0.06 -6.26
N ALA A 85 12.25 -0.95 -6.01
CA ALA A 85 11.87 -2.35 -6.14
C ALA A 85 10.75 -2.73 -5.14
N ALA A 86 10.82 -2.23 -3.90
CA ALA A 86 9.74 -2.41 -2.93
C ALA A 86 8.44 -1.70 -3.37
N VAL A 87 8.52 -0.48 -3.92
CA VAL A 87 7.37 0.19 -4.54
C VAL A 87 6.81 -0.66 -5.69
N LEU A 88 7.65 -1.25 -6.53
CA LEU A 88 7.20 -2.13 -7.62
C LEU A 88 6.47 -3.38 -7.10
N VAL A 89 6.98 -4.03 -6.05
CA VAL A 89 6.30 -5.15 -5.39
C VAL A 89 4.92 -4.73 -4.89
N TRP A 90 4.84 -3.56 -4.25
CA TRP A 90 3.57 -2.97 -3.81
C TRP A 90 2.62 -2.77 -5.01
N THR A 91 3.11 -2.20 -6.11
CA THR A 91 2.34 -1.92 -7.32
C THR A 91 1.77 -3.20 -7.93
N VAL A 92 2.62 -4.19 -8.18
CA VAL A 92 2.20 -5.47 -8.79
C VAL A 92 1.19 -6.18 -7.89
N THR A 93 1.46 -6.26 -6.58
CA THR A 93 0.53 -6.89 -5.63
C THR A 93 -0.82 -6.17 -5.58
N THR A 94 -0.81 -4.85 -5.74
CA THR A 94 -2.03 -4.04 -5.75
C THR A 94 -2.84 -4.28 -7.02
N PHE A 95 -2.26 -4.03 -8.19
CA PHE A 95 -2.99 -4.03 -9.46
C PHE A 95 -3.29 -5.43 -9.99
N ALA A 96 -2.38 -6.40 -9.80
CA ALA A 96 -2.59 -7.79 -10.21
C ALA A 96 -3.27 -8.65 -9.13
N GLY A 97 -3.31 -8.16 -7.88
CA GLY A 97 -3.82 -8.93 -6.74
C GLY A 97 -5.07 -8.33 -6.12
N THR A 98 -4.93 -7.29 -5.30
CA THR A 98 -6.03 -6.78 -4.48
C THR A 98 -7.09 -6.03 -5.27
N VAL A 99 -6.73 -5.33 -6.35
CA VAL A 99 -7.68 -4.55 -7.17
C VAL A 99 -8.74 -5.44 -7.83
N PRO A 100 -8.39 -6.55 -8.52
CA PRO A 100 -9.39 -7.47 -9.05
C PRO A 100 -10.31 -8.04 -7.98
N ILE A 101 -9.77 -8.44 -6.83
CA ILE A 101 -10.58 -8.96 -5.72
C ILE A 101 -11.54 -7.89 -5.18
N ASN A 102 -11.07 -6.65 -5.06
CA ASN A 102 -11.90 -5.51 -4.63
C ASN A 102 -13.05 -5.23 -5.60
N ALA A 103 -12.83 -5.37 -6.91
CA ALA A 103 -13.89 -5.25 -7.90
C ALA A 103 -14.96 -6.32 -7.70
N THR A 104 -14.57 -7.60 -7.60
CA THR A 104 -15.50 -8.71 -7.29
C THR A 104 -16.28 -8.46 -5.99
N ILE A 105 -15.64 -7.95 -4.93
CA ILE A 105 -16.33 -7.63 -3.66
C ILE A 105 -17.36 -6.50 -3.82
N LEU A 106 -17.10 -5.53 -4.69
CA LEU A 106 -18.02 -4.42 -4.91
C LEU A 106 -19.16 -4.77 -5.87
N ASP A 107 -18.86 -5.56 -6.89
CA ASP A 107 -19.75 -5.76 -8.03
C ASP A 107 -20.61 -7.03 -7.88
N GLU A 108 -20.11 -8.05 -7.18
CA GLU A 108 -20.76 -9.37 -7.11
C GLU A 108 -21.27 -9.73 -5.70
N TRP A 109 -20.73 -9.13 -4.63
CA TRP A 109 -21.07 -9.57 -3.27
C TRP A 109 -22.31 -8.87 -2.74
N ARG A 110 -23.29 -9.68 -2.35
CA ARG A 110 -24.39 -9.29 -1.49
C ARG A 110 -24.01 -9.50 -0.02
N ALA A 111 -24.20 -8.48 0.82
CA ALA A 111 -23.83 -8.56 2.23
C ALA A 111 -24.75 -9.50 3.03
N ASP A 112 -26.04 -9.53 2.69
CA ASP A 112 -27.07 -10.39 3.28
C ASP A 112 -27.01 -11.85 2.79
N ALA A 113 -26.32 -12.09 1.67
CA ALA A 113 -26.16 -13.41 1.07
C ALA A 113 -24.77 -13.56 0.43
N PRO A 114 -23.69 -13.69 1.23
CA PRO A 114 -22.34 -13.77 0.69
C PRO A 114 -22.10 -15.04 -0.13
N PRO A 115 -21.25 -14.98 -1.17
CA PRO A 115 -20.98 -16.13 -2.03
C PRO A 115 -20.31 -17.26 -1.25
N ALA A 116 -20.50 -18.49 -1.74
CA ALA A 116 -19.80 -19.66 -1.21
C ALA A 116 -18.28 -19.42 -1.24
N GLY A 117 -17.60 -19.71 -0.12
CA GLY A 117 -16.16 -19.53 -0.02
C GLY A 117 -15.68 -18.09 0.15
N TRP A 118 -16.54 -17.10 0.41
CA TRP A 118 -16.15 -15.69 0.63
C TRP A 118 -14.97 -15.53 1.62
N ARG A 119 -14.93 -16.36 2.68
CA ARG A 119 -13.83 -16.36 3.67
C ARG A 119 -12.48 -16.72 3.05
N ALA A 120 -12.44 -17.62 2.06
CA ALA A 120 -11.22 -17.96 1.35
C ALA A 120 -10.72 -16.78 0.49
N THR A 121 -11.64 -16.08 -0.16
CA THR A 121 -11.33 -14.84 -0.90
C THR A 121 -10.80 -13.75 0.01
N VAL A 122 -11.41 -13.55 1.19
CA VAL A 122 -10.91 -12.63 2.22
C VAL A 122 -9.50 -13.02 2.67
N ARG A 123 -9.24 -14.30 2.98
CA ARG A 123 -7.89 -14.75 3.37
C ARG A 123 -6.86 -14.55 2.27
N ARG A 124 -7.22 -14.78 1.00
CA ARG A 124 -6.34 -14.51 -0.14
C ARG A 124 -6.00 -13.01 -0.21
N TRP A 125 -7.01 -12.15 -0.09
CA TRP A 125 -6.83 -10.71 -0.03
C TRP A 125 -5.90 -10.31 1.11
N GLU A 126 -6.06 -10.88 2.31
CA GLU A 126 -5.26 -10.53 3.50
C GLU A 126 -3.79 -10.91 3.39
N ARG A 127 -3.49 -12.01 2.68
CA ARG A 127 -2.10 -12.35 2.35
C ARG A 127 -1.48 -11.31 1.42
N LEU A 128 -2.20 -10.90 0.39
CA LEU A 128 -1.74 -9.85 -0.55
C LEU A 128 -1.59 -8.50 0.16
N ASP A 129 -2.52 -8.15 1.05
CA ASP A 129 -2.46 -6.93 1.84
C ASP A 129 -1.28 -6.89 2.81
N THR A 130 -0.93 -8.04 3.40
CA THR A 130 0.29 -8.17 4.20
C THR A 130 1.53 -7.88 3.37
N ILE A 131 1.62 -8.43 2.16
CA ILE A 131 2.72 -8.16 1.22
C ILE A 131 2.78 -6.67 0.88
N ARG A 132 1.63 -6.04 0.57
CA ARG A 132 1.53 -4.60 0.30
C ARG A 132 2.02 -3.77 1.49
N THR A 133 1.55 -4.09 2.70
CA THR A 133 1.95 -3.36 3.91
C THR A 133 3.45 -3.44 4.14
N VAL A 134 4.04 -4.65 4.08
CA VAL A 134 5.49 -4.83 4.25
C VAL A 134 6.27 -4.10 3.16
N ALA A 135 5.84 -4.20 1.90
CA ALA A 135 6.50 -3.52 0.78
C ALA A 135 6.49 -1.99 0.92
N ALA A 136 5.37 -1.39 1.34
CA ALA A 136 5.27 0.05 1.58
C ALA A 136 6.16 0.50 2.76
N MET A 137 6.17 -0.26 3.85
CA MET A 137 7.04 0.02 5.01
C MET A 137 8.52 -0.07 4.65
N VAL A 138 8.92 -1.13 3.93
CA VAL A 138 10.30 -1.31 3.44
C VAL A 138 10.69 -0.17 2.51
N ALA A 139 9.83 0.21 1.55
CA ALA A 139 10.10 1.34 0.66
C ALA A 139 10.34 2.63 1.45
N PHE A 140 9.48 2.92 2.44
CA PHE A 140 9.63 4.11 3.27
C PHE A 140 10.94 4.11 4.08
N VAL A 141 11.27 3.00 4.76
CA VAL A 141 12.52 2.87 5.52
C VAL A 141 13.74 3.02 4.62
N LEU A 142 13.73 2.41 3.43
CA LEU A 142 14.83 2.53 2.49
C LEU A 142 14.96 3.96 1.94
N PHE A 143 13.86 4.66 1.69
CA PHE A 143 13.93 6.08 1.32
C PHE A 143 14.48 6.95 2.47
N LEU A 144 14.12 6.66 3.73
CA LEU A 144 14.69 7.35 4.90
C LEU A 144 16.20 7.13 4.98
N ILE A 145 16.67 5.89 4.91
CA ILE A 145 18.10 5.55 4.91
C ILE A 145 18.82 6.23 3.75
N ALA A 146 18.24 6.21 2.54
CA ALA A 146 18.83 6.84 1.38
C ALA A 146 18.89 8.38 1.44
N ALA A 147 18.06 9.00 2.28
CA ALA A 147 18.11 10.44 2.57
C ALA A 147 19.17 10.75 3.64
N ASP A 148 19.32 9.88 4.64
CA ASP A 148 20.32 10.00 5.70
C ASP A 148 21.76 9.81 5.18
N LEU A 149 22.00 8.76 4.37
CA LEU A 149 23.29 8.49 3.68
C LEU A 149 23.77 9.62 2.76
N ARG A 150 22.98 10.67 2.66
CA ARG A 150 23.20 11.82 1.81
C ARG A 150 23.57 13.08 2.59
N LEU A 151 23.28 13.11 3.89
CA LEU A 151 23.72 14.18 4.76
C LEU A 151 25.24 14.01 4.95
N PRO A 152 26.03 15.08 4.78
CA PRO A 152 27.47 15.04 5.05
C PRO A 152 27.79 14.85 6.54
#